data_AF-A0A5B2TT57-F1
#
_entry.id   AF-A0A5B2TT57-F1
#
_cell.length_a   1.000
_cell.length_b   1.000
_cell.length_c   1.000
_cell.angle_alpha   90.00
_cell.angle_beta   90.00
_cell.angle_gamma   90.00
#
_symmetry.space_group_name_H-M   'P 1'
#
loop_
_entity.id
_entity.type
_entity.pdbx_description
1 polymer ?
#
loop_
_entity_poly.entity_id
_entity_poly.type
_entity_poly.pdbx_seq_one_letter_code
_entity_poly.pdbx_strand_id
1 'polypeptide(L)'
;MEDFKHIKRESSGYGVKQYIAFQYIIGVAWICISILLIINTSYLKTGIVLLIFSILLTIVSFIPPKVNFDPENQLLIVTHNGLNRKKFIYRLEDFAGFELQTFRLGFIPLGCYLYANFKNVSHFKRPVISQSFSKRKMQEITNELEDINKKTIKNAITI
;
A
#
# COMPACT_ATOMS: atom_id res chain seq x y z
N MET A 1 -7.05 -17.46 -18.78
CA MET A 1 -6.90 -16.14 -18.14
C MET A 1 -5.67 -16.23 -17.27
N GLU A 2 -4.68 -15.37 -17.47
CA GLU A 2 -3.47 -15.38 -16.63
C GLU A 2 -3.86 -15.13 -15.17
N ASP A 3 -3.48 -16.05 -14.29
CA ASP A 3 -3.62 -15.87 -12.85
C ASP A 3 -2.59 -14.83 -12.39
N PHE A 4 -3.04 -13.59 -12.22
CA PHE A 4 -2.23 -12.56 -11.57
C PHE A 4 -2.02 -12.94 -10.09
N LYS A 5 -0.77 -12.92 -9.65
CA LYS A 5 -0.40 -13.39 -8.31
C LYS A 5 -0.65 -12.32 -7.25
N HIS A 6 -0.62 -11.05 -7.64
CA HIS A 6 -0.67 -9.92 -6.72
C HIS A 6 -1.85 -8.99 -6.95
N ILE A 7 -2.61 -9.24 -8.03
CA ILE A 7 -3.80 -8.51 -8.39
C ILE A 7 -4.98 -9.49 -8.37
N LYS A 8 -6.07 -9.08 -7.72
CA LYS A 8 -7.31 -9.87 -7.69
C LYS A 8 -8.36 -9.19 -8.56
N ARG A 9 -8.99 -9.93 -9.47
CA ARG A 9 -10.14 -9.41 -10.21
C ARG A 9 -11.32 -9.21 -9.25
N GLU A 10 -11.81 -7.98 -9.18
CA GLU A 10 -13.03 -7.60 -8.47
C GLU A 10 -14.12 -7.26 -9.50
N SER A 11 -15.38 -7.13 -9.06
CA SER A 11 -16.54 -7.01 -9.96
C SER A 11 -16.50 -5.81 -10.92
N SER A 12 -15.76 -4.76 -10.56
CA SER A 12 -15.59 -3.55 -11.38
C SER A 12 -14.10 -3.17 -11.53
N GLY A 13 -13.19 -4.14 -11.60
CA GLY A 13 -11.77 -3.84 -11.84
C GLY A 13 -10.80 -4.82 -11.18
N TYR A 14 -9.64 -4.30 -10.80
CA TYR A 14 -8.49 -5.04 -10.31
C TYR A 14 -8.05 -4.52 -8.94
N GLY A 15 -8.34 -5.29 -7.89
CA GLY A 15 -7.90 -5.01 -6.53
C GLY A 15 -6.42 -5.32 -6.34
N VAL A 16 -5.64 -4.33 -5.93
CA VAL A 16 -4.19 -4.47 -5.70
C VAL A 16 -3.91 -4.93 -4.28
N LYS A 17 -3.15 -6.03 -4.14
CA LYS A 17 -2.77 -6.56 -2.83
C LYS A 17 -1.80 -5.62 -2.12
N GLN A 18 -2.06 -5.40 -0.84
CA GLN A 18 -1.19 -4.65 0.06
C GLN A 18 -0.28 -5.62 0.82
N TYR A 19 1.00 -5.28 0.97
CA TYR A 19 1.96 -6.09 1.73
C TYR A 19 2.40 -5.40 3.01
N ILE A 20 2.92 -6.22 3.92
CA ILE A 20 3.54 -5.77 5.16
C ILE A 20 4.75 -4.89 4.81
N ALA A 21 4.75 -3.67 5.34
CA ALA A 21 5.86 -2.72 5.28
C ALA A 21 6.69 -2.75 6.59
N PHE A 22 7.81 -2.03 6.62
CA PHE A 22 8.69 -1.98 7.80
C PHE A 22 8.02 -1.44 9.06
N GLN A 23 7.05 -0.53 8.89
CA GLN A 23 6.25 0.06 9.97
C GLN A 23 5.60 -1.02 10.87
N TYR A 24 5.18 -2.13 10.26
CA TYR A 24 4.57 -3.25 10.96
C TYR A 24 5.60 -4.01 11.81
N ILE A 25 6.81 -4.18 11.31
CA ILE A 25 7.91 -4.83 12.03
C ILE A 25 8.29 -4.00 13.25
N ILE A 26 8.37 -2.67 13.08
CA ILE A 26 8.62 -1.73 14.18
C ILE A 26 7.51 -1.83 15.25
N GLY A 27 6.23 -1.83 14.85
CA GLY A 27 5.11 -1.95 15.78
C GLY A 27 5.18 -3.22 16.63
N VAL A 28 5.48 -4.37 16.01
CA VAL A 28 5.66 -5.64 16.72
C VAL A 28 6.87 -5.60 17.66
N ALA A 29 8.00 -5.03 17.22
CA ALA A 29 9.19 -4.91 18.06
C ALA A 29 8.92 -4.09 19.32
N TRP A 30 8.17 -2.99 19.21
CA TRP A 30 7.77 -2.17 20.36
C TRP A 30 6.90 -2.95 21.36
N ILE A 31 5.97 -3.77 20.88
CA ILE A 31 5.17 -4.64 21.75
C ILE A 31 6.07 -5.62 22.51
N CYS A 32 7.05 -6.24 21.84
CA CYS A 32 8.01 -7.14 22.48
C CYS A 32 8.84 -6.42 23.55
N ILE A 33 9.31 -5.20 23.26
CA ILE A 33 10.07 -4.38 24.23
C ILE A 33 9.21 -4.06 25.47
N SER A 34 7.94 -3.70 25.28
CA SER A 34 7.01 -3.47 26.39
C SER A 34 6.87 -4.70 27.28
N ILE A 35 6.69 -5.88 26.68
CA ILE A 35 6.54 -7.14 27.41
C ILE A 35 7.82 -7.46 28.20
N LEU A 36 8.99 -7.30 27.57
CA LEU A 36 10.27 -7.52 28.24
C LEU A 36 10.47 -6.57 29.42
N LEU A 37 10.07 -5.30 29.30
CA LEU A 37 10.13 -4.34 30.41
C LEU A 37 9.22 -4.75 31.57
N ILE A 38 8.03 -5.27 31.28
CA ILE A 38 7.09 -5.74 32.32
C ILE A 38 7.65 -6.95 33.07
N ILE A 39 8.25 -7.90 32.36
CA ILE A 39 8.71 -9.18 32.94
C ILE A 39 10.06 -9.02 33.65
N ASN A 40 11.00 -8.27 33.06
CA ASN A 40 12.40 -8.26 33.51
C ASN A 40 12.77 -7.06 34.37
N THR A 41 11.86 -6.11 34.61
CA THR A 41 12.17 -4.91 35.40
C THR A 41 11.07 -4.56 36.38
N SER A 42 11.40 -3.81 37.43
CA SER A 42 10.41 -3.28 38.38
C SER A 42 9.57 -2.13 37.81
N TYR A 43 9.78 -1.73 36.54
CA TYR A 43 9.08 -0.64 35.87
C TYR A 43 7.72 -1.07 35.29
N LEU A 44 6.92 -1.79 36.07
CA LEU A 44 5.63 -2.35 35.64
C LEU A 44 4.66 -1.27 35.11
N LYS A 45 4.58 -0.12 35.78
CA LYS A 45 3.73 1.00 35.35
C LYS A 45 4.15 1.54 33.98
N THR A 46 5.45 1.72 33.76
CA THR A 46 6.01 2.21 32.49
C THR A 46 5.80 1.20 31.37
N GLY A 47 6.04 -0.09 31.65
CA GLY A 47 5.83 -1.17 30.68
C GLY A 47 4.38 -1.29 30.21
N ILE A 48 3.40 -1.16 31.12
CA ILE A 48 1.97 -1.17 30.78
C ILE A 48 1.59 0.02 29.90
N VAL A 49 2.03 1.24 30.24
CA VAL A 49 1.75 2.43 29.42
C VAL A 49 2.35 2.27 28.02
N LEU A 50 3.59 1.80 27.93
CA LEU A 50 4.28 1.56 26.65
C LEU A 50 3.58 0.48 25.82
N LEU A 51 3.06 -0.57 26.47
CA LEU A 51 2.29 -1.63 25.83
C LEU A 51 0.99 -1.07 25.21
N ILE A 52 0.20 -0.34 26.00
CA ILE A 52 -1.07 0.24 25.54
C ILE A 52 -0.83 1.18 24.36
N PHE A 53 0.17 2.05 24.48
CA PHE A 53 0.52 2.99 23.42
C PHE A 53 0.98 2.27 22.14
N SER A 54 1.80 1.22 22.27
CA SER A 54 2.29 0.42 21.14
C SER A 54 1.15 -0.32 20.43
N ILE A 55 0.20 -0.87 21.20
CA ILE A 55 -0.99 -1.52 20.64
C ILE A 55 -1.85 -0.51 19.87
N LEU A 56 -2.12 0.66 20.47
CA LEU A 56 -2.89 1.73 19.82
C LEU A 56 -2.24 2.17 18.50
N LEU A 57 -0.93 2.45 18.51
CA LEU A 57 -0.19 2.81 17.31
C LEU A 57 -0.24 1.70 16.24
N THR A 58 -0.12 0.44 16.67
CA THR A 58 -0.19 -0.70 15.76
C THR A 58 -1.56 -0.75 15.08
N ILE A 59 -2.66 -0.65 15.84
CA ILE A 59 -4.03 -0.68 15.30
C ILE A 59 -4.25 0.44 14.27
N VAL A 60 -3.83 1.66 14.59
CA VAL A 60 -3.97 2.82 13.67
C VAL A 60 -3.13 2.62 12.40
N SER A 61 -1.97 2.00 12.51
CA SER A 61 -1.06 1.74 11.37
C SER A 61 -1.45 0.51 10.54
N PHE A 62 -2.23 -0.42 11.11
CA PHE A 62 -2.51 -1.72 10.49
C PHE A 62 -3.66 -1.72 9.47
N ILE A 63 -4.28 -0.58 9.19
CA ILE A 63 -5.43 -0.51 8.27
C ILE A 63 -4.95 -0.05 6.89
N PRO A 64 -4.55 -0.97 5.99
CA PRO A 64 -4.08 -0.58 4.67
C PRO A 64 -5.24 -0.05 3.82
N PRO A 65 -4.97 0.92 2.92
CA PRO A 65 -5.95 1.35 1.94
C PRO A 65 -6.26 0.21 0.95
N LYS A 66 -7.51 0.09 0.54
CA LYS A 66 -7.90 -0.75 -0.60
C LYS A 66 -7.76 0.07 -1.87
N VAL A 67 -7.04 -0.46 -2.85
CA VAL A 67 -6.85 0.18 -4.15
C VAL A 67 -7.46 -0.72 -5.21
N ASN A 68 -8.41 -0.17 -5.96
CA ASN A 68 -9.03 -0.82 -7.10
C ASN A 68 -8.66 -0.04 -8.38
N PHE A 69 -8.02 -0.72 -9.32
CA PHE A 69 -7.63 -0.20 -10.61
C PHE A 69 -8.62 -0.69 -11.67
N ASP A 70 -9.37 0.23 -12.28
CA ASP A 70 -10.41 -0.05 -13.25
C ASP A 70 -10.08 0.63 -14.59
N PRO A 71 -9.30 -0.04 -15.45
CA PRO A 71 -8.92 0.51 -16.74
C PRO A 71 -10.08 0.55 -17.74
N GLU A 72 -11.14 -0.25 -17.54
CA GLU A 72 -12.31 -0.27 -18.44
C GLU A 72 -13.14 1.01 -18.27
N ASN A 73 -13.40 1.42 -17.03
CA ASN A 73 -14.10 2.68 -16.74
C ASN A 73 -13.16 3.89 -16.64
N GLN A 74 -11.86 3.72 -16.89
CA GLN A 74 -10.83 4.77 -16.77
C GLN A 74 -10.74 5.38 -15.35
N LEU A 75 -10.85 4.55 -14.31
CA LEU A 75 -10.85 4.98 -12.91
C LEU A 75 -9.82 4.25 -12.05
N LEU A 76 -9.22 4.98 -11.12
CA LEU A 76 -8.46 4.43 -9.99
C LEU A 76 -9.17 4.85 -8.69
N ILE A 77 -9.57 3.86 -7.90
CA ILE A 77 -10.32 4.08 -6.66
C ILE A 77 -9.45 3.69 -5.47
N VAL A 78 -9.16 4.64 -4.60
CA VAL A 78 -8.43 4.42 -3.34
C VAL A 78 -9.39 4.62 -2.18
N THR A 79 -9.66 3.54 -1.45
CA THR A 79 -10.54 3.54 -0.27
C THR A 79 -9.70 3.33 0.98
N HIS A 80 -9.62 4.37 1.82
CA HIS A 80 -9.03 4.26 3.14
C HIS A 80 -10.06 3.67 4.10
N ASN A 81 -9.78 2.48 4.65
CA ASN A 81 -10.68 1.80 5.58
C ASN A 81 -10.40 2.11 7.06
N GLY A 82 -9.51 3.08 7.33
CA GLY A 82 -9.11 3.49 8.68
C GLY A 82 -10.23 4.16 9.48
N LEU A 83 -9.86 4.84 10.57
CA LEU A 83 -10.81 5.54 11.45
C LEU A 83 -11.71 6.54 10.69
N ASN A 84 -11.17 7.20 9.67
CA ASN A 84 -11.94 8.09 8.81
C ASN A 84 -12.01 7.47 7.40
N ARG A 85 -13.16 6.86 7.09
CA ARG A 85 -13.37 6.22 5.79
C ARG A 85 -13.44 7.28 4.70
N LYS A 86 -12.43 7.32 3.85
CA LYS A 86 -12.37 8.23 2.71
C LYS A 86 -12.17 7.44 1.42
N LYS A 87 -12.99 7.76 0.43
CA LYS A 87 -12.88 7.23 -0.93
C LYS A 87 -12.37 8.34 -1.84
N PHE A 88 -11.25 8.10 -2.49
CA PHE A 88 -10.70 8.97 -3.51
C PHE A 88 -10.85 8.28 -4.86
N ILE A 89 -11.32 9.02 -5.85
CA ILE A 89 -11.52 8.54 -7.21
C ILE A 89 -10.65 9.40 -8.12
N TYR A 90 -9.77 8.76 -8.87
CA TYR A 90 -8.86 9.40 -9.82
C TYR A 90 -9.25 8.94 -11.23
N ARG A 91 -9.32 9.88 -12.18
CA ARG A 91 -9.53 9.58 -13.59
C ARG A 91 -8.21 9.21 -14.25
N LEU A 92 -8.21 8.16 -15.08
CA LEU A 92 -7.01 7.69 -15.76
C LEU A 92 -6.67 8.52 -17.02
N GLU A 93 -7.49 9.49 -17.40
CA GLU A 93 -7.25 10.43 -18.51
C GLU A 93 -5.88 11.13 -18.39
N ASP A 94 -5.51 11.54 -17.17
CA ASP A 94 -4.23 12.19 -16.87
C ASP A 94 -3.15 11.19 -16.41
N PHE A 95 -3.41 9.88 -16.44
CA PHE A 95 -2.49 8.88 -15.92
C PHE A 95 -1.18 8.85 -16.73
N ALA A 96 -0.06 9.06 -16.03
CA ALA A 96 1.28 9.08 -16.63
C ALA A 96 1.96 7.71 -16.59
N GLY A 97 1.60 6.87 -15.61
CA GLY A 97 2.24 5.58 -15.36
C GLY A 97 2.41 5.29 -13.87
N PHE A 98 3.00 4.13 -13.59
CA PHE A 98 3.34 3.73 -12.23
C PHE A 98 4.78 4.11 -11.91
N GLU A 99 5.00 4.65 -10.71
CA GLU A 99 6.32 5.07 -10.23
C GLU A 99 6.69 4.25 -8.98
N LEU A 100 7.86 3.61 -9.04
CA LEU A 100 8.40 2.85 -7.92
C LEU A 100 9.39 3.72 -7.15
N GLN A 101 9.07 4.00 -5.89
CA GLN A 101 9.97 4.71 -4.98
C GLN A 101 10.44 3.77 -3.87
N THR A 102 11.75 3.69 -3.68
CA THR A 102 12.34 2.94 -2.58
C THR A 102 12.95 3.90 -1.58
N PHE A 103 12.42 3.91 -0.35
CA PHE A 103 13.02 4.63 0.77
C PHE A 103 14.07 3.74 1.44
N ARG A 104 15.25 4.31 1.66
CA ARG A 104 16.37 3.64 2.34
C ARG A 104 16.92 4.56 3.42
N LEU A 105 17.34 3.97 4.53
CA LEU A 105 18.15 4.63 5.55
C LEU A 105 19.50 3.93 5.56
N GLY A 106 20.52 4.58 4.97
CA GLY A 106 21.79 3.92 4.67
C GLY A 106 21.58 2.71 3.76
N PHE A 107 22.01 1.53 4.23
CA PHE A 107 21.88 0.26 3.50
C PHE A 107 20.56 -0.48 3.75
N ILE A 108 19.74 -0.03 4.71
CA ILE A 108 18.50 -0.72 5.09
C ILE A 108 17.33 -0.15 4.27
N PRO A 109 16.64 -0.97 3.45
CA PRO A 109 15.40 -0.52 2.79
C PRO A 109 14.31 -0.33 3.84
N LEU A 110 13.83 0.90 4.01
CA LEU A 110 12.70 1.21 4.89
C LEU A 110 11.37 0.78 4.23
N GLY A 111 11.31 0.78 2.91
CA GLY A 111 10.13 0.35 2.18
C GLY A 111 10.20 0.70 0.71
N CYS A 112 9.54 -0.11 -0.11
CA CYS A 112 9.26 0.17 -1.51
C CYS A 112 7.78 0.49 -1.64
N TYR A 113 7.47 1.60 -2.29
CA TYR A 113 6.14 2.10 -2.50
C TYR A 113 5.91 2.24 -4.00
N LEU A 114 4.76 1.77 -4.44
CA LEU A 114 4.28 1.93 -5.81
C LEU A 114 3.26 3.06 -5.81
N TYR A 115 3.48 4.07 -6.63
CA TYR A 115 2.60 5.22 -6.80
C TYR A 115 1.98 5.20 -8.20
N ALA A 116 0.77 5.74 -8.32
CA ALA A 116 0.25 6.15 -9.63
C ALA A 116 0.58 7.62 -9.85
N ASN A 117 1.21 7.92 -10.97
CA ASN A 117 1.59 9.27 -11.35
C ASN A 117 0.57 9.83 -12.37
N PHE A 118 0.29 11.13 -12.26
CA PHE A 118 -0.66 11.84 -13.13
C PHE A 118 -0.01 13.11 -13.68
N LYS A 119 -0.14 13.35 -14.99
CA LYS A 119 0.61 14.39 -15.73
C LYS A 119 0.23 15.82 -15.33
N ASN A 120 -1.02 16.05 -14.95
CA ASN A 120 -1.59 17.40 -14.96
C ASN A 120 -2.22 17.82 -13.63
N VAL A 121 -1.48 17.64 -12.53
CA VAL A 121 -1.99 18.10 -11.23
C VAL A 121 -0.90 18.45 -10.25
N SER A 122 -0.66 19.75 -10.14
CA SER A 122 0.10 20.37 -9.05
C SER A 122 -0.51 20.13 -7.66
N HIS A 123 -1.76 19.64 -7.58
CA HIS A 123 -2.50 19.49 -6.33
C HIS A 123 -2.96 18.06 -5.97
N PHE A 124 -2.85 17.06 -6.85
CA PHE A 124 -3.21 15.69 -6.47
C PHE A 124 -2.02 14.99 -5.78
N LYS A 125 -2.26 14.61 -4.51
CA LYS A 125 -1.38 13.70 -3.76
C LYS A 125 -1.22 12.42 -4.58
N ARG A 126 0.01 12.07 -4.96
CA ARG A 126 0.33 10.80 -5.65
C ARG A 126 -0.21 9.64 -4.83
N PRO A 127 -1.27 8.92 -5.27
CA PRO A 127 -1.84 7.87 -4.46
C PRO A 127 -0.87 6.68 -4.39
N VAL A 128 -0.64 6.19 -3.19
CA VAL A 128 0.08 4.92 -2.97
C VAL A 128 -0.85 3.79 -3.42
N ILE A 129 -0.37 3.00 -4.38
CA ILE A 129 -1.05 1.86 -4.97
C ILE A 129 -0.75 0.59 -4.20
N SER A 130 0.51 0.38 -3.82
CA SER A 130 0.93 -0.73 -2.98
C SER A 130 2.23 -0.38 -2.27
N GLN A 131 2.56 -1.15 -1.24
CA GLN A 131 3.80 -1.03 -0.49
C GLN A 131 4.32 -2.41 -0.12
N SER A 132 5.65 -2.56 -0.03
CA SER A 132 6.32 -3.79 0.40
C SER A 132 7.76 -3.52 0.80
N PHE A 133 8.34 -4.42 1.60
CA PHE A 133 9.76 -4.39 1.91
C PHE A 133 10.64 -4.80 0.70
N SER A 134 10.08 -5.58 -0.24
CA SER A 134 10.82 -6.11 -1.39
C SER A 134 10.56 -5.31 -2.66
N LYS A 135 11.63 -4.77 -3.25
CA LYS A 135 11.60 -4.11 -4.56
C LYS A 135 11.06 -5.05 -5.65
N ARG A 136 11.48 -6.32 -5.62
CA ARG A 136 11.07 -7.35 -6.58
C ARG A 136 9.56 -7.54 -6.61
N LYS A 137 8.92 -7.65 -5.44
CA LYS A 137 7.45 -7.78 -5.35
C LYS A 137 6.73 -6.57 -5.95
N MET A 138 7.24 -5.36 -5.72
CA MET A 138 6.63 -4.16 -6.31
C MET A 138 6.84 -4.07 -7.82
N GLN A 139 7.98 -4.54 -8.34
CA GLN A 139 8.21 -4.66 -9.77
C GLN A 139 7.25 -5.70 -10.39
N GLU A 140 7.07 -6.85 -9.74
CA GLU A 140 6.09 -7.87 -10.18
C GLU A 140 4.67 -7.27 -10.26
N ILE A 141 4.23 -6.51 -9.24
CA ILE A 141 2.93 -5.80 -9.28
C ILE A 141 2.87 -4.77 -10.41
N THR A 142 3.95 -4.01 -10.63
CA THR A 142 4.00 -2.99 -11.67
C THR A 142 3.81 -3.62 -13.05
N ASN A 143 4.51 -4.73 -13.31
CA ASN A 143 4.41 -5.47 -14.56
C ASN A 143 2.99 -6.02 -14.75
N GLU A 144 2.41 -6.64 -13.71
CA GLU A 144 1.03 -7.14 -13.77
C GLU A 144 0.03 -6.00 -14.08
N LEU A 145 0.19 -4.82 -13.48
CA LEU A 145 -0.67 -3.66 -13.73
C LEU A 145 -0.48 -3.08 -15.15
N GLU A 146 0.75 -3.01 -15.64
CA GLU A 146 1.04 -2.56 -17.01
C GLU A 146 0.48 -3.52 -18.05
N ASP A 147 0.57 -4.83 -17.82
CA ASP A 147 0.04 -5.85 -18.71
C ASP A 147 -1.49 -5.77 -18.80
N ILE A 148 -2.16 -5.54 -17.66
CA ILE A 148 -3.60 -5.26 -17.62
C ILE A 148 -3.92 -4.02 -18.46
N ASN A 149 -3.21 -2.91 -18.24
CA ASN A 149 -3.46 -1.66 -18.94
C ASN A 149 -3.26 -1.81 -20.46
N LYS A 150 -2.18 -2.48 -20.90
CA LYS A 150 -1.90 -2.75 -22.32
C LYS A 150 -2.98 -3.63 -22.96
N LYS A 151 -3.43 -4.68 -22.26
CA LYS A 151 -4.50 -5.57 -22.75
C LYS A 151 -5.81 -4.80 -22.94
N THR A 152 -6.19 -3.94 -21.98
CA THR A 152 -7.40 -3.13 -22.09
C THR A 152 -7.32 -2.15 -23.26
N ILE A 153 -6.20 -1.44 -23.44
CA ILE A 153 -6.01 -0.52 -24.58
C ILE A 153 -6.10 -1.28 -25.92
N LYS A 154 -5.46 -2.44 -26.03
CA LYS A 154 -5.50 -3.25 -27.25
C LYS A 154 -6.92 -3.69 -27.60
N ASN A 155 -7.71 -4.09 -26.60
CA ASN A 155 -9.11 -4.46 -26.80
C ASN A 155 -9.98 -3.27 -27.22
N ALA A 156 -9.69 -2.06 -26.73
CA ALA A 156 -10.42 -0.85 -27.12
C ALA A 156 -10.14 -0.40 -28.58
N ILE A 157 -8.98 -0.73 -29.14
CA ILE A 157 -8.60 -0.38 -30.52
C ILE A 157 -9.11 -1.41 -31.55
N THR A 158 -9.50 -2.61 -31.11
CA THR A 158 -9.93 -3.71 -31.99
C THR A 158 -11.45 -3.74 -32.21
N ILE A 159 -12.17 -2.69 -31.81
CA ILE A 159 -13.62 -2.52 -32.01
C ILE A 159 -13.87 -1.44 -33.06
#